data_AF-A0AAE8ZUG6-F1
#
_entry.id   AF-A0AAE8ZUG6-F1
#
_cell.length_a   1.000
_cell.length_b   1.000
_cell.length_c   1.000
_cell.angle_alpha   90.00
_cell.angle_beta   90.00
_cell.angle_gamma   90.00
#
_symmetry.space_group_name_H-M   'P 1'
#
loop_
_entity.id
_entity.type
_entity.pdbx_description
1 polymer ?
#
loop_
_entity_poly.entity_id
_entity_poly.type
_entity_poly.pdbx_seq_one_letter_code
_entity_poly.pdbx_strand_id
1 'polypeptide(L)'
;MNRACGMTQQNFQPFVDKLFERTLNIPFSYALVDKETNKIVACAMSSLWKNESKAESENHGDEFEFDNGERKEIGVLGKILTELHAKFFELRPDIAQVLHLEILSVAKDYQRKGLASRLMSKMEDAEKIKEFNCSGIASEISSLANQCLMKKRGYTTITETLLSSECNASGNPFIVTDDGTDRIILVHKNF
;
A
#
# COMPACT_ATOMS: atom_id res chain seq x y z
N MET A 1 -7.39 -3.25 -7.80
CA MET A 1 -6.59 -2.25 -8.55
C MET A 1 -5.87 -2.84 -9.76
N ASN A 2 -4.93 -3.79 -9.61
CA ASN A 2 -4.15 -4.36 -10.73
C ASN A 2 -5.03 -4.80 -11.93
N ARG A 3 -6.14 -5.49 -11.66
CA ARG A 3 -7.12 -5.89 -12.70
C ARG A 3 -7.73 -4.68 -13.42
N ALA A 4 -8.13 -3.64 -12.69
CA ALA A 4 -8.75 -2.44 -13.25
C ALA A 4 -7.78 -1.65 -14.14
N CYS A 5 -6.48 -1.69 -13.83
CA CYS A 5 -5.44 -1.06 -14.63
C CYS A 5 -4.92 -1.95 -15.78
N GLY A 6 -5.45 -3.18 -15.94
CA GLY A 6 -4.93 -4.14 -16.91
C GLY A 6 -3.47 -4.53 -16.68
N MET A 7 -3.03 -4.47 -15.42
CA MET A 7 -1.63 -4.68 -15.04
C MET A 7 -1.25 -6.16 -15.22
N THR A 8 -0.26 -6.41 -16.08
CA THR A 8 0.30 -7.74 -16.30
C THR A 8 1.43 -8.02 -15.30
N GLN A 9 1.87 -9.28 -15.21
CA GLN A 9 3.07 -9.61 -14.43
C GLN A 9 4.30 -8.84 -14.93
N GLN A 10 4.46 -8.69 -16.25
CA GLN A 10 5.60 -8.00 -16.83
C GLN A 10 5.63 -6.51 -16.45
N ASN A 11 4.48 -5.83 -16.45
CA ASN A 11 4.41 -4.43 -16.03
C ASN A 11 4.51 -4.27 -14.51
N PHE A 12 4.19 -5.30 -13.73
CA PHE A 12 4.28 -5.25 -12.27
C PHE A 12 5.69 -5.58 -11.74
N GLN A 13 6.49 -6.34 -12.49
CA GLN A 13 7.79 -6.83 -12.03
C GLN A 13 8.75 -5.73 -11.56
N PRO A 14 8.95 -4.60 -12.29
CA PRO A 14 9.87 -3.56 -11.85
C PRO A 14 9.49 -2.95 -10.49
N PHE A 15 8.19 -2.82 -10.22
CA PHE A 15 7.69 -2.37 -8.92
C PHE A 15 7.99 -3.40 -7.82
N VAL A 16 7.81 -4.69 -8.11
CA VAL A 16 8.07 -5.78 -7.16
C VAL A 16 9.54 -5.86 -6.78
N ASP A 17 10.46 -5.66 -7.73
CA ASP A 17 11.90 -5.73 -7.48
C ASP A 17 12.32 -4.64 -6.47
N LYS A 18 11.95 -3.38 -6.73
CA LYS A 18 12.17 -2.27 -5.78
C LYS A 18 11.47 -2.51 -4.43
N LEU A 19 10.24 -3.03 -4.46
CA LEU A 19 9.48 -3.36 -3.24
C LEU A 19 10.22 -4.35 -2.37
N PHE A 20 10.77 -5.43 -2.93
CA PHE A 20 11.47 -6.45 -2.15
C PHE A 20 12.76 -5.91 -1.54
N GLU A 21 13.48 -5.04 -2.25
CA GLU A 21 14.67 -4.37 -1.71
C GLU A 21 14.36 -3.60 -0.43
N ARG A 22 13.24 -2.86 -0.36
CA ARG A 22 12.90 -2.07 0.83
C ARG A 22 12.11 -2.81 1.90
N THR A 23 11.28 -3.80 1.53
CA THR A 23 10.35 -4.45 2.47
C THR A 23 10.90 -5.69 3.15
N LEU A 24 11.95 -6.32 2.62
CA LEU A 24 12.55 -7.54 3.20
C LEU A 24 13.69 -7.24 4.18
N ASN A 25 14.10 -5.98 4.31
CA ASN A 25 15.19 -5.56 5.21
C ASN A 25 14.75 -5.34 6.67
N ILE A 26 13.45 -5.40 6.95
CA ILE A 26 12.88 -5.20 8.30
C ILE A 26 11.92 -6.34 8.67
N PRO A 27 11.76 -6.66 9.97
CA PRO A 27 10.97 -7.81 10.43
C PRO A 27 9.45 -7.52 10.46
N PHE A 28 8.93 -6.83 9.45
CA PHE A 28 7.51 -6.45 9.33
C PHE A 28 6.83 -6.95 8.05
N SER A 29 7.54 -7.76 7.27
CA SER A 29 6.97 -8.47 6.13
C SER A 29 6.65 -9.91 6.53
N TYR A 30 5.44 -10.35 6.22
CA TYR A 30 4.89 -11.63 6.63
C TYR A 30 4.23 -12.35 5.45
N ALA A 31 4.46 -13.65 5.34
CA ALA A 31 3.75 -14.51 4.40
C ALA A 31 3.02 -15.63 5.15
N LEU A 32 1.85 -16.01 4.66
CA LEU A 32 1.15 -17.22 5.08
C LEU A 32 1.32 -18.29 4.01
N VAL A 33 1.81 -19.45 4.43
CA VAL A 33 1.99 -20.62 3.57
C VAL A 33 0.92 -21.64 3.91
N ASP A 34 0.22 -22.13 2.90
CA ASP A 34 -0.67 -23.28 3.02
C ASP A 34 0.16 -24.55 3.21
N LYS A 35 -0.09 -25.28 4.31
CA LYS A 35 0.72 -26.45 4.68
C LYS A 35 0.55 -27.65 3.74
N GLU A 36 -0.60 -27.78 3.10
CA GLU A 36 -0.90 -28.91 2.22
C GLU A 36 -0.30 -28.69 0.84
N THR A 37 -0.44 -27.46 0.31
CA THR A 37 0.03 -27.13 -1.04
C THR A 37 1.43 -26.53 -1.07
N ASN A 38 1.96 -26.14 0.08
CA ASN A 38 3.22 -25.41 0.25
C ASN A 38 3.30 -24.09 -0.54
N LYS A 39 2.15 -23.47 -0.84
CA LYS A 39 2.04 -22.21 -1.59
C LYS A 39 1.88 -21.03 -0.64
N ILE A 40 2.44 -19.88 -1.02
CA ILE A 40 2.12 -18.59 -0.38
C ILE A 40 0.68 -18.22 -0.76
N VAL A 41 -0.18 -18.04 0.24
CA VAL A 41 -1.61 -17.75 0.05
C VAL A 41 -2.01 -16.35 0.51
N ALA A 42 -1.16 -15.69 1.28
CA ALA A 42 -1.32 -14.29 1.65
C ALA A 42 0.03 -13.68 2.01
N CYS A 43 0.18 -12.38 1.80
CA CYS A 43 1.35 -11.64 2.25
C CYS A 43 0.97 -10.24 2.74
N ALA A 44 1.78 -9.74 3.66
CA ALA A 44 1.85 -8.34 4.02
C ALA A 44 3.31 -7.90 3.88
N MET A 45 3.57 -6.82 3.15
CA MET A 45 4.93 -6.31 2.88
C MET A 45 5.01 -4.88 3.40
N SER A 46 6.03 -4.60 4.20
CA SER A 46 6.16 -3.30 4.86
C SER A 46 7.58 -2.78 4.81
N SER A 47 7.71 -1.47 4.65
CA SER A 47 8.98 -0.73 4.67
C SER A 47 8.96 0.35 5.77
N LEU A 48 10.11 0.98 5.99
CA LEU A 48 10.18 2.17 6.83
C LEU A 48 9.95 3.40 5.97
N TRP A 49 9.06 4.27 6.42
CA TRP A 49 8.79 5.53 5.75
C TRP A 49 9.13 6.68 6.68
N LYS A 50 10.20 7.40 6.34
CA LYS A 50 10.78 8.46 7.16
C LYS A 50 10.39 9.83 6.62
N ASN A 51 10.22 10.79 7.51
CA ASN A 51 10.04 12.18 7.13
C ASN A 51 11.41 12.77 6.76
N GLU A 52 11.63 13.06 5.49
CA GLU A 52 12.91 13.60 5.00
C GLU A 52 13.29 14.91 5.67
N SER A 53 12.31 15.76 6.00
CA SER A 53 12.56 17.01 6.75
C SER A 53 13.12 16.78 8.16
N LYS A 54 13.06 15.54 8.66
CA LYS A 54 13.57 15.11 9.97
C LYS A 54 14.64 14.04 9.88
N ALA A 55 15.00 13.56 8.69
CA ALA A 55 15.95 12.47 8.49
C ALA A 55 17.37 13.02 8.28
N GLU A 56 18.36 12.40 8.93
CA GLU A 56 19.79 12.71 8.72
C GLU A 56 20.37 12.01 7.46
N SER A 57 19.62 11.09 6.85
CA SER A 57 20.02 10.29 5.71
C SER A 57 18.95 10.30 4.62
N GLU A 58 19.37 10.26 3.35
CA GLU A 58 18.48 10.13 2.20
C GLU A 58 17.52 8.94 2.35
N ASN A 59 16.24 9.19 2.09
CA ASN A 59 15.25 8.15 1.96
C ASN A 59 15.36 7.53 0.58
N HIS A 60 15.22 6.21 0.49
CA HIS A 60 14.72 5.58 -0.74
C HIS A 60 13.21 5.78 -0.80
N GLY A 61 12.78 7.05 -0.89
CA GLY A 61 11.40 7.41 -1.16
C GLY A 61 11.14 7.08 -2.62
N ASP A 62 10.86 5.81 -2.90
CA ASP A 62 10.69 5.34 -4.26
C ASP A 62 9.42 5.99 -4.83
N GLU A 63 9.61 6.83 -5.85
CA GLU A 63 8.52 7.14 -6.76
C GLU A 63 7.90 5.82 -7.23
N PHE A 64 6.57 5.78 -7.20
CA PHE A 64 5.80 4.69 -7.78
C PHE A 64 5.88 4.75 -9.31
N GLU A 65 7.07 4.46 -9.86
CA GLU A 65 7.31 4.37 -11.30
C GLU A 65 6.75 3.06 -11.82
N PHE A 66 5.50 3.11 -12.28
CA PHE A 66 4.88 1.98 -12.98
C PHE A 66 4.85 2.18 -14.51
N ASP A 67 5.17 3.37 -15.01
CA ASP A 67 4.95 3.73 -16.40
C ASP A 67 6.08 3.26 -17.31
N ASN A 68 5.77 2.34 -18.22
CA ASN A 68 6.63 1.96 -19.33
C ASN A 68 6.14 2.54 -20.68
N GLY A 69 5.20 3.48 -20.64
CA GLY A 69 4.60 4.14 -21.80
C GLY A 69 3.48 3.33 -22.48
N GLU A 70 3.19 2.11 -22.04
CA GLU A 70 2.25 1.22 -22.74
C GLU A 70 0.80 1.35 -22.28
N ARG A 71 0.56 1.74 -21.01
CA ARG A 71 -0.80 1.83 -20.42
C ARG A 71 -0.98 3.05 -19.52
N LYS A 72 -1.85 3.97 -19.95
CA LYS A 72 -2.15 5.21 -19.21
C LYS A 72 -2.75 4.95 -17.82
N GLU A 73 -3.53 3.89 -17.66
CA GLU A 73 -4.15 3.51 -16.39
C GLU A 73 -3.11 3.18 -15.31
N ILE A 74 -2.01 2.55 -15.73
CA ILE A 74 -0.89 2.22 -14.85
C ILE A 74 -0.14 3.48 -14.42
N GLY A 75 0.12 4.39 -15.37
CA GLY A 75 0.72 5.70 -15.06
C GLY A 75 -0.15 6.56 -14.14
N VAL A 76 -1.48 6.56 -14.35
CA VAL A 76 -2.43 7.25 -13.47
C VAL A 76 -2.44 6.66 -12.06
N LEU A 77 -2.39 5.33 -11.93
CA LEU A 77 -2.28 4.69 -10.62
C LEU A 77 -1.00 5.12 -9.90
N GLY A 78 0.13 5.12 -10.60
CA GLY A 78 1.41 5.61 -10.07
C GLY A 78 1.34 7.04 -9.58
N LYS A 79 0.82 7.94 -10.42
CA LYS A 79 0.59 9.33 -10.06
C LYS A 79 -0.22 9.47 -8.77
N ILE A 80 -1.37 8.80 -8.68
CA ILE A 80 -2.24 8.90 -7.49
C ILE A 80 -1.50 8.40 -6.23
N LEU A 81 -0.78 7.27 -6.34
CA LEU A 81 -0.04 6.71 -5.20
C LEU A 81 1.11 7.64 -4.78
N THR A 82 1.90 8.17 -5.72
CA THR A 82 2.96 9.14 -5.44
C THR A 82 2.43 10.42 -4.80
N GLU A 83 1.31 10.96 -5.28
CA GLU A 83 0.70 12.16 -4.70
C GLU A 83 0.17 11.92 -3.27
N LEU A 84 -0.47 10.77 -3.02
CA LEU A 84 -0.90 10.40 -1.67
C LEU A 84 0.30 10.18 -0.75
N HIS A 85 1.35 9.56 -1.26
CA HIS A 85 2.59 9.35 -0.55
C HIS A 85 3.19 10.69 -0.10
N ALA A 86 3.44 11.61 -1.03
CA ALA A 86 4.01 12.93 -0.72
C ALA A 86 3.21 13.71 0.34
N LYS A 87 1.87 13.62 0.30
CA LYS A 87 0.98 14.30 1.26
C LYS A 87 1.08 13.78 2.70
N PHE A 88 1.60 12.58 2.94
CA PHE A 88 1.57 11.99 4.28
C PHE A 88 2.28 12.87 5.31
N PHE A 89 3.54 13.24 5.07
CA PHE A 89 4.30 14.06 6.01
C PHE A 89 3.95 15.55 5.95
N GLU A 90 3.39 16.03 4.82
CA GLU A 90 2.80 17.37 4.76
C GLU A 90 1.62 17.50 5.74
N LEU A 91 0.75 16.49 5.78
CA LEU A 91 -0.43 16.44 6.64
C LEU A 91 -0.12 15.96 8.06
N ARG A 92 0.99 15.24 8.25
CA ARG A 92 1.47 14.73 9.54
C ARG A 92 2.93 15.13 9.81
N PRO A 93 3.22 16.44 9.90
CA PRO A 93 4.58 16.93 10.13
C PRO A 93 5.09 16.61 11.54
N ASP A 94 4.21 16.22 12.46
CA ASP A 94 4.55 15.75 13.81
C ASP A 94 5.30 14.41 13.78
N ILE A 95 5.02 13.57 12.79
CA ILE A 95 5.59 12.23 12.66
C ILE A 95 6.99 12.30 12.06
N ALA A 96 7.93 11.56 12.66
CA ALA A 96 9.28 11.37 12.12
C ALA A 96 9.40 10.11 11.25
N GLN A 97 8.71 9.03 11.63
CA GLN A 97 8.76 7.77 10.92
C GLN A 97 7.52 6.92 11.20
N VAL A 98 7.06 6.17 10.19
CA VAL A 98 6.02 5.15 10.30
C VAL A 98 6.43 3.86 9.60
N LEU A 99 5.77 2.78 9.96
CA LEU A 99 5.77 1.57 9.17
C LEU A 99 4.82 1.76 7.98
N HIS A 100 5.31 1.63 6.76
CA HIS A 100 4.51 1.75 5.55
C HIS A 100 4.07 0.38 5.09
N LEU A 101 2.77 0.10 5.16
CA LEU A 101 2.18 -1.12 4.61
C LEU A 101 1.93 -0.92 3.12
N GLU A 102 2.80 -1.52 2.30
CA GLU A 102 2.79 -1.35 0.85
C GLU A 102 1.93 -2.39 0.13
N ILE A 103 1.99 -3.64 0.58
CA ILE A 103 1.15 -4.72 0.04
C ILE A 103 0.44 -5.42 1.18
N LEU A 104 -0.88 -5.58 1.05
CA LEU A 104 -1.67 -6.55 1.79
C LEU A 104 -2.52 -7.35 0.80
N SER A 105 -2.16 -8.61 0.58
CA SER A 105 -2.73 -9.44 -0.47
C SER A 105 -3.12 -10.82 0.04
N VAL A 106 -4.23 -11.35 -0.50
CA VAL A 106 -4.72 -12.71 -0.25
C VAL A 106 -5.10 -13.34 -1.58
N ALA A 107 -4.56 -14.52 -1.85
CA ALA A 107 -4.87 -15.31 -3.04
C ALA A 107 -6.38 -15.55 -3.15
N LYS A 108 -6.92 -15.49 -4.38
CA LYS A 108 -8.37 -15.48 -4.66
C LYS A 108 -9.12 -16.61 -3.95
N ASP A 109 -8.61 -17.84 -4.00
CA ASP A 109 -9.24 -19.04 -3.42
C ASP A 109 -9.12 -19.12 -1.88
N TYR A 110 -8.41 -18.15 -1.28
CA TYR A 110 -8.16 -18.03 0.15
C TYR A 110 -8.77 -16.76 0.77
N GLN A 111 -9.46 -15.95 -0.04
CA GLN A 111 -10.18 -14.78 0.43
C GLN A 111 -11.34 -15.15 1.35
N ARG A 112 -11.80 -14.19 2.16
CA ARG A 112 -12.89 -14.36 3.16
C ARG A 112 -12.61 -15.39 4.27
N LYS A 113 -11.35 -15.80 4.46
CA LYS A 113 -10.90 -16.70 5.56
C LYS A 113 -10.18 -15.97 6.71
N GLY A 114 -10.27 -14.64 6.76
CA GLY A 114 -9.63 -13.82 7.81
C GLY A 114 -8.11 -13.69 7.72
N LEU A 115 -7.48 -14.13 6.63
CA LEU A 115 -6.01 -14.16 6.48
C LEU A 115 -5.36 -12.77 6.52
N ALA A 116 -5.95 -11.78 5.84
CA ALA A 116 -5.47 -10.39 5.89
C ALA A 116 -5.51 -9.84 7.34
N SER A 117 -6.60 -10.11 8.08
CA SER A 117 -6.70 -9.70 9.48
C SER A 117 -5.65 -10.38 10.37
N ARG A 118 -5.30 -11.64 10.08
CA ARG A 118 -4.26 -12.37 10.80
C ARG A 118 -2.87 -11.76 10.55
N LEU A 119 -2.57 -11.37 9.31
CA LEU A 119 -1.34 -10.65 8.96
C LEU A 119 -1.28 -9.29 9.67
N MET A 120 -2.35 -8.50 9.63
CA MET A 120 -2.42 -7.22 10.33
C MET A 120 -2.19 -7.38 11.83
N SER A 121 -2.78 -8.38 12.48
CA SER A 121 -2.54 -8.64 13.91
C SER A 121 -1.08 -8.99 14.24
N LYS A 122 -0.26 -9.41 13.27
CA LYS A 122 1.18 -9.60 13.46
C LYS A 122 1.98 -8.32 13.24
N MET A 123 1.53 -7.48 12.33
CA MET A 123 2.15 -6.18 12.07
C MET A 123 1.86 -5.14 13.14
N GLU A 124 0.66 -5.16 13.71
CA GLU A 124 0.18 -4.24 14.75
C GLU A 124 0.77 -4.59 16.14
N ASP A 125 2.08 -4.82 16.19
CA ASP A 125 2.86 -5.10 17.38
C ASP A 125 3.49 -3.79 17.88
N ALA A 126 2.85 -3.17 18.88
CA ALA A 126 3.20 -1.85 19.37
C ALA A 126 4.63 -1.77 19.93
N GLU A 127 5.13 -2.86 20.54
CA GLU A 127 6.49 -2.91 21.09
C GLU A 127 7.51 -2.88 19.96
N LYS A 128 7.35 -3.75 18.96
CA LYS A 128 8.24 -3.76 17.78
C LYS A 128 8.17 -2.46 16.98
N ILE A 129 7.00 -1.89 16.80
CA ILE A 129 6.84 -0.61 16.10
C ILE A 129 7.69 0.47 16.78
N LYS A 130 7.68 0.53 18.12
CA LYS A 130 8.48 1.46 18.91
C LYS A 130 9.99 1.16 18.85
N GLU A 131 10.39 -0.11 18.86
CA GLU A 131 11.80 -0.52 18.68
C GLU A 131 12.41 0.02 17.38
N PHE A 132 11.59 0.19 16.34
CA PHE A 132 12.01 0.74 15.05
C PHE A 132 11.85 2.26 14.96
N ASN A 133 11.50 2.96 16.05
CA ASN A 133 11.21 4.40 16.09
C ASN A 133 10.03 4.83 15.20
N CYS A 134 9.12 3.91 14.89
CA CYS A 134 7.89 4.22 14.19
C CYS A 134 6.82 4.69 15.20
N SER A 135 6.05 5.72 14.87
CA SER A 135 4.90 6.15 15.70
C SER A 135 3.60 5.43 15.35
N GLY A 136 3.61 4.66 14.26
CA GLY A 136 2.41 4.00 13.78
C GLY A 136 2.57 3.29 12.43
N ILE A 137 1.43 2.95 11.82
CA ILE A 137 1.35 2.29 10.51
C ILE A 137 0.55 3.17 9.55
N ALA A 138 1.10 3.42 8.36
CA ALA A 138 0.44 4.15 7.27
C ALA A 138 0.32 3.29 6.00
N SER A 139 -0.66 3.59 5.13
CA SER A 139 -0.86 2.86 3.86
C SER A 139 -1.78 3.61 2.90
N GLU A 140 -1.49 3.55 1.60
CA GLU A 140 -2.39 3.90 0.51
C GLU A 140 -3.24 2.68 0.11
N ILE A 141 -4.49 2.62 0.58
CA ILE A 141 -5.35 1.45 0.39
C ILE A 141 -6.27 1.59 -0.82
N SER A 142 -5.92 0.87 -1.89
CA SER A 142 -6.59 0.90 -3.19
C SER A 142 -7.59 -0.25 -3.42
N SER A 143 -7.93 -1.03 -2.38
CA SER A 143 -8.89 -2.13 -2.48
C SER A 143 -10.03 -1.94 -1.48
N LEU A 144 -11.27 -2.14 -1.92
CA LEU A 144 -12.44 -2.00 -1.04
C LEU A 144 -12.37 -2.93 0.19
N ALA A 145 -11.81 -4.14 0.01
CA ALA A 145 -11.62 -5.09 1.10
C ALA A 145 -10.64 -4.55 2.17
N ASN A 146 -9.51 -3.98 1.76
CA ASN A 146 -8.54 -3.41 2.70
C ASN A 146 -9.06 -2.10 3.31
N GLN A 147 -9.79 -1.27 2.55
CA GLN A 147 -10.53 -0.10 3.08
C GLN A 147 -11.48 -0.48 4.21
N CYS A 148 -12.31 -1.50 3.99
CA CYS A 148 -13.20 -2.02 5.02
C CYS A 148 -12.45 -2.58 6.24
N LEU A 149 -11.37 -3.34 6.01
CA LEU A 149 -10.56 -3.95 7.06
C LEU A 149 -9.89 -2.89 7.93
N MET A 150 -9.15 -1.95 7.33
CA MET A 150 -8.38 -0.93 8.04
C MET A 150 -9.32 -0.03 8.87
N LYS A 151 -10.47 0.37 8.31
CA LYS A 151 -11.50 1.12 9.05
C LYS A 151 -11.97 0.37 10.30
N LYS A 152 -12.30 -0.93 10.16
CA LYS A 152 -12.71 -1.77 11.30
C LYS A 152 -11.61 -1.93 12.36
N ARG A 153 -10.34 -1.80 11.98
CA ARG A 153 -9.18 -1.91 12.86
C ARG A 153 -8.76 -0.58 13.49
N GLY A 154 -9.52 0.49 13.25
CA GLY A 154 -9.30 1.81 13.85
C GLY A 154 -8.30 2.70 13.12
N TYR A 155 -7.98 2.40 11.87
CA TYR A 155 -7.21 3.32 11.04
C TYR A 155 -8.07 4.53 10.66
N THR A 156 -7.48 5.71 10.73
CA THR A 156 -8.12 6.97 10.34
C THR A 156 -7.69 7.34 8.92
N THR A 157 -8.65 7.79 8.12
CA THR A 157 -8.36 8.44 6.83
C THR A 157 -7.63 9.74 7.07
N ILE A 158 -6.49 9.92 6.40
CA ILE A 158 -5.73 11.17 6.36
C ILE A 158 -6.21 12.03 5.17
N THR A 159 -6.24 11.43 3.98
CA THR A 159 -6.76 12.03 2.75
C THR A 159 -7.10 10.92 1.76
N GLU A 160 -7.73 11.26 0.64
CA GLU A 160 -8.11 10.33 -0.41
C GLU A 160 -8.07 11.00 -1.79
N THR A 161 -7.98 10.18 -2.84
CA THR A 161 -8.07 10.62 -4.23
C THR A 161 -9.13 9.79 -4.94
N LEU A 162 -10.14 10.45 -5.52
CA LEU A 162 -11.16 9.82 -6.35
C LEU A 162 -10.53 9.36 -7.67
N LEU A 163 -10.80 8.12 -8.09
CA LEU A 163 -10.35 7.62 -9.39
C LEU A 163 -10.96 8.40 -10.56
N SER A 164 -12.16 8.96 -10.35
CA SER A 164 -12.84 9.82 -11.32
C SER A 164 -12.27 11.24 -11.43
N SER A 165 -11.26 11.60 -10.64
CA SER A 165 -10.53 12.86 -10.82
C SER A 165 -9.55 12.80 -12.00
N GLU A 166 -9.17 11.59 -12.42
CA GLU A 166 -8.24 11.36 -13.53
C GLU A 166 -9.01 10.80 -14.73
N CYS A 167 -9.32 11.69 -15.68
CA CYS A 167 -10.13 11.37 -16.85
C CYS A 167 -9.35 11.52 -18.16
N ASN A 168 -9.75 10.74 -19.16
CA ASN A 168 -9.30 10.95 -20.53
C ASN A 168 -9.96 12.20 -21.16
N ALA A 169 -9.55 12.53 -22.38
CA ALA A 169 -10.05 13.72 -23.09
C ALA A 169 -11.57 13.73 -23.31
N SER A 170 -12.23 12.57 -23.25
CA SER A 170 -13.68 12.44 -23.38
C SER A 170 -14.41 12.55 -22.03
N GLY A 171 -13.71 12.81 -20.93
CA GLY A 171 -14.27 12.92 -19.58
C GLY A 171 -14.53 11.59 -18.88
N ASN A 172 -14.11 10.46 -19.46
CA ASN A 172 -14.25 9.15 -18.83
C ASN A 172 -13.06 8.87 -17.90
N PRO A 173 -13.27 8.34 -16.68
CA PRO A 173 -12.18 7.96 -15.78
C PRO A 173 -11.22 6.96 -16.44
N PHE A 174 -9.92 7.12 -16.21
CA PHE A 174 -8.92 6.14 -16.68
C PHE A 174 -9.10 4.79 -15.98
N ILE A 175 -9.35 4.80 -14.68
CA ILE A 175 -9.46 3.59 -13.86
C ILE A 175 -10.91 3.40 -13.46
N VAL A 176 -11.49 2.27 -13.87
CA VAL A 176 -12.83 1.82 -13.44
C VAL A 176 -12.69 0.45 -12.82
N THR A 177 -13.13 0.31 -11.57
CA THR A 177 -13.10 -0.97 -10.86
C THR A 177 -14.43 -1.69 -10.97
N ASP A 178 -14.40 -3.02 -10.88
CA ASP A 178 -15.57 -3.88 -10.96
C ASP A 178 -16.08 -4.34 -9.58
N ASP A 179 -15.41 -3.92 -8.51
CA ASP A 179 -15.82 -4.15 -7.11
C ASP A 179 -16.42 -2.91 -6.44
N GLY A 180 -16.55 -1.80 -7.18
CA GLY A 180 -17.12 -0.55 -6.68
C GLY A 180 -16.12 0.34 -5.94
N THR A 181 -14.83 -0.01 -5.90
CA THR A 181 -13.79 0.90 -5.38
C THR A 181 -13.71 2.16 -6.26
N ASP A 182 -13.98 3.33 -5.70
CA ASP A 182 -14.00 4.61 -6.41
C ASP A 182 -12.85 5.56 -6.04
N ARG A 183 -12.02 5.17 -5.06
CA ARG A 183 -10.93 5.99 -4.52
C ARG A 183 -9.79 5.17 -3.95
N ILE A 184 -8.64 5.81 -3.83
CA ILE A 184 -7.51 5.34 -3.02
C ILE A 184 -7.47 6.20 -1.76
N ILE A 185 -7.35 5.57 -0.59
CA ILE A 185 -7.41 6.25 0.70
C ILE A 185 -6.04 6.15 1.35
N LEU A 186 -5.45 7.28 1.75
CA LEU A 186 -4.29 7.30 2.64
C LEU A 186 -4.79 7.18 4.07
N VAL A 187 -4.35 6.15 4.78
CA VAL A 187 -4.75 5.89 6.17
C VAL A 187 -3.55 5.84 7.10
N HIS A 188 -3.82 6.09 8.38
CA HIS A 188 -2.82 6.00 9.45
C HIS A 188 -3.44 5.53 10.77
N LYS A 189 -2.65 4.84 11.60
CA LYS A 189 -2.98 4.47 12.99
C LYS A 189 -1.74 4.60 13.87
N ASN A 190 -1.87 5.33 14.98
CA ASN A 190 -0.80 5.47 16.00
C ASN A 190 -0.68 4.20 16.87
N PHE A 191 0.51 3.93 17.41
CA PHE A 191 0.83 2.81 18.32
C PHE A 191 1.71 3.21 19.51
#